data_AF-A0A067SDS9-F1
#
_entry.id   AF-A0A067SDS9-F1
#
_cell.length_a   1.000
_cell.length_b   1.000
_cell.length_c   1.000
_cell.angle_alpha   90.00
_cell.angle_beta   90.00
_cell.angle_gamma   90.00
#
_symmetry.space_group_name_H-M   'P 1'
#
loop_
_entity.id
_entity.type
_entity.pdbx_description
1 polymer ?
#
loop_
_entity_poly.entity_id
_entity_poly.type
_entity_poly.pdbx_seq_one_letter_code
_entity_poly.pdbx_strand_id
1 'polypeptide(L)'
;MDTLKVTIDVEESTISVFNNGRGIPIEIHEREKIYVSELIFGHLLSSSNYDDNEKKLTGGRNGYGAKLANIYSHEFTVETADKNTQQKYKQTWTDNMGKCGKPMITKNPKSEEYTQITFKPDLKRFGMDKIDEDTASLLRKRVYNMAGVVKDIKVFLNDERFKIKNLSKSETSGGPAQPKPTVIHGQAGSRWGIAFAVSDGSFQHVSFANSISTSKRGTHAQTYSAGFKIRKQTSSIGGLHGKRLLGLTKLSDANNASTKHAKDCSLILTEGDSAKALAVGGLGVVGRDNSGVFPLRGKLFNVHKAKHDQIMKNDEIQNIKKIMGLQRNKDYEPSIRQDYDYD
;
A
#
# COMPACT_ATOMS: atom_id res chain seq x y z
N MET A 1 3.62 18.48 9.07
CA MET A 1 4.89 17.72 8.98
C MET A 1 5.29 17.70 7.52
N ASP A 2 6.50 18.13 7.20
CA ASP A 2 7.02 18.10 5.82
C ASP A 2 8.35 17.31 5.72
N THR A 3 8.91 16.86 6.84
CA THR A 3 10.24 16.25 6.90
C THR A 3 10.25 15.06 7.86
N LEU A 4 10.75 13.92 7.37
CA LEU A 4 11.07 12.71 8.11
C LEU A 4 12.57 12.45 7.97
N LYS A 5 13.29 12.26 9.08
CA LYS A 5 14.70 11.85 9.05
C LYS A 5 14.83 10.55 9.83
N VAL A 6 15.58 9.60 9.27
CA VAL A 6 15.93 8.36 9.95
C VAL A 6 17.44 8.23 9.95
N THR A 7 18.02 8.00 11.11
CA THR A 7 19.43 7.67 11.26
C THR A 7 19.54 6.22 11.72
N ILE A 8 20.33 5.43 11.02
CA ILE A 8 20.66 4.05 11.37
C ILE A 8 22.18 4.02 11.52
N ASP A 9 22.62 3.96 12.77
CA ASP A 9 24.00 3.76 13.15
C ASP A 9 24.20 2.28 13.46
N VAL A 10 24.88 1.60 12.54
CA VAL A 10 25.13 0.15 12.64
C VAL A 10 26.22 -0.16 13.66
N GLU A 11 27.21 0.73 13.81
CA GLU A 11 28.34 0.56 14.72
C GLU A 11 27.85 0.68 16.17
N GLU A 12 27.09 1.72 16.46
CA GLU A 12 26.51 1.94 17.79
C GLU A 12 25.20 1.18 18.04
N SER A 13 24.71 0.47 17.02
CA SER A 13 23.41 -0.22 17.01
C SER A 13 22.27 0.70 17.47
N THR A 14 22.27 1.94 16.98
CA THR A 14 21.33 2.98 17.39
C THR A 14 20.48 3.42 16.19
N ILE A 15 19.18 3.56 16.42
CA ILE A 15 18.23 4.01 15.41
C ILE A 15 17.53 5.25 15.93
N SER A 16 17.51 6.32 15.13
CA SER A 16 16.78 7.55 15.41
C SER A 16 15.75 7.84 14.33
N VAL A 17 14.54 8.23 14.74
CA VAL A 17 13.44 8.61 13.86
C VAL A 17 12.92 9.98 14.28
N PHE A 18 13.16 10.98 13.43
CA PHE A 18 12.77 12.37 13.63
C PHE A 18 11.66 12.79 12.66
N ASN A 19 10.69 13.55 13.15
CA ASN A 19 9.75 14.28 12.29
C ASN A 19 9.52 15.69 12.82
N ASN A 20 9.30 16.64 11.90
CA ASN A 20 8.95 18.03 12.24
C ASN A 20 7.43 18.29 12.22
N GLY A 21 6.65 17.25 12.50
CA GLY A 21 5.23 17.43 12.77
C GLY A 21 4.99 18.14 14.10
N ARG A 22 3.71 18.36 14.41
CA ARG A 22 3.33 18.81 15.74
C ARG A 22 3.95 17.88 16.79
N GLY A 23 4.67 18.47 17.74
CA GLY A 23 5.29 17.74 18.83
C GLY A 23 4.26 17.10 19.75
N ILE A 24 4.74 16.27 20.68
CA ILE A 24 3.92 15.72 21.76
C ILE A 24 3.68 16.84 22.80
N PRO A 25 2.44 16.99 23.31
CA PRO A 25 2.15 17.96 24.37
C PRO A 25 3.04 17.76 25.60
N ILE A 26 3.65 18.85 26.08
CA ILE A 26 4.48 18.87 27.29
C ILE A 26 3.60 19.30 28.46
N GLU A 27 2.72 18.40 28.87
CA GLU A 27 1.78 18.63 29.96
C GLU A 27 1.55 17.35 30.78
N ILE A 28 1.06 17.52 32.00
CA ILE A 28 0.67 16.42 32.87
C ILE A 28 -0.75 15.99 32.49
N HIS A 29 -0.91 14.70 32.19
CA HIS A 29 -2.21 14.13 31.86
C HIS A 29 -3.15 14.20 33.08
N GLU A 30 -4.36 14.72 32.87
CA GLU A 30 -5.30 15.05 33.96
C GLU A 30 -5.63 13.86 34.87
N ARG A 31 -5.84 12.67 34.30
CA ARG A 31 -6.19 11.46 35.06
C ARG A 31 -4.98 10.71 35.62
N GLU A 32 -4.03 10.36 34.75
CA GLU A 32 -2.87 9.53 35.09
C GLU A 32 -1.78 10.27 35.90
N LYS A 33 -1.85 11.60 36.01
CA LYS A 33 -0.94 12.46 36.81
C LYS A 33 0.55 12.32 36.47
N ILE A 34 0.86 11.85 35.26
CA ILE A 34 2.20 11.79 34.66
C ILE A 34 2.22 12.57 33.35
N TYR A 35 3.41 12.87 32.82
CA TYR A 35 3.50 13.56 31.53
C TYR A 35 2.86 12.75 30.41
N VAL A 36 2.22 13.43 29.45
CA VAL A 36 1.63 12.77 28.27
C VAL A 36 2.67 11.94 27.52
N SER A 37 3.89 12.48 27.34
CA SER A 37 5.02 11.75 26.75
C SER A 37 5.34 10.46 27.51
N GLU A 38 5.42 10.51 28.84
CA GLU A 38 5.68 9.34 29.67
C GLU A 38 4.58 8.29 29.51
N LEU A 39 3.32 8.71 29.54
CA LEU A 39 2.15 7.84 29.38
C LEU A 39 2.17 7.10 28.04
N ILE A 40 2.42 7.81 26.92
CA ILE A 40 2.28 7.21 25.58
C ILE A 40 3.48 6.33 25.17
N PHE A 41 4.64 6.49 25.82
CA PHE A 41 5.88 5.75 25.52
C PHE A 41 6.30 4.75 26.60
N GLY A 42 5.87 4.93 27.85
CA GLY A 42 6.24 4.08 28.99
C GLY A 42 5.13 3.17 29.50
N HIS A 43 3.86 3.41 29.14
CA HIS A 43 2.73 2.59 29.62
C HIS A 43 2.04 1.86 28.47
N LEU A 44 1.80 0.56 28.65
CA LEU A 44 1.05 -0.24 27.67
C LEU A 44 -0.39 0.28 27.53
N LEU A 45 -1.02 -0.04 26.39
CA LEU A 45 -2.42 0.30 26.13
C LEU A 45 -2.74 1.81 26.18
N SER A 46 -1.78 2.67 25.84
CA SER A 46 -2.01 4.10 25.63
C SER A 46 -2.05 4.48 24.14
N SER A 47 -3.15 5.11 23.70
CA SER A 47 -3.35 5.60 22.33
C SER A 47 -4.41 6.70 22.26
N SER A 48 -4.32 7.56 21.24
CA SER A 48 -5.36 8.54 20.87
C SER A 48 -6.38 7.98 19.86
N ASN A 49 -6.25 6.71 19.45
CA ASN A 49 -7.07 6.10 18.39
C ASN A 49 -8.01 5.00 18.94
N TYR A 50 -8.51 5.15 20.17
CA TYR A 50 -9.48 4.19 20.75
C TYR A 50 -10.94 4.52 20.47
N ASP A 51 -11.24 5.76 20.06
CA ASP A 51 -12.59 6.12 19.65
C ASP A 51 -12.84 5.74 18.19
N ASP A 52 -13.48 4.60 17.99
CA ASP A 52 -13.85 4.07 16.66
C ASP A 52 -14.97 4.88 15.99
N ASN A 53 -15.63 5.80 16.70
CA ASN A 53 -16.59 6.74 16.10
C ASN A 53 -15.88 7.80 15.25
N GLU A 54 -14.62 8.11 15.57
CA GLU A 54 -13.78 9.00 14.76
C GLU A 54 -13.10 8.21 13.63
N LYS A 55 -13.55 8.43 12.38
CA LYS A 55 -12.93 7.80 11.21
C LYS A 55 -11.54 8.38 10.92
N LYS A 56 -10.49 7.77 11.48
CA LYS A 56 -9.08 8.16 11.27
C LYS A 56 -8.41 7.37 10.15
N LEU A 57 -7.48 8.01 9.44
CA LEU A 57 -6.63 7.41 8.40
C LEU A 57 -5.22 7.05 8.93
N THR A 58 -5.07 6.96 10.24
CA THR A 58 -3.80 6.65 10.90
C THR A 58 -3.49 5.15 10.82
N GLY A 59 -2.22 4.80 10.92
CA GLY A 59 -1.77 3.40 10.99
C GLY A 59 -1.89 2.80 12.40
N GLY A 60 -1.59 3.59 13.44
CA GLY A 60 -1.64 3.11 14.83
C GLY A 60 -3.08 2.91 15.31
N ARG A 61 -3.40 1.72 15.82
CA ARG A 61 -4.74 1.39 16.34
C ARG A 61 -4.72 0.96 17.80
N ASN A 62 -3.82 0.03 18.13
CA ASN A 62 -3.91 -0.72 19.38
C ASN A 62 -3.08 -0.11 20.53
N GLY A 63 -2.38 1.01 20.30
CA GLY A 63 -1.56 1.62 21.35
C GLY A 63 -0.34 0.81 21.80
N TYR A 64 0.22 -0.08 20.97
CA TYR A 64 1.40 -0.90 21.35
C TYR A 64 2.73 -0.44 20.73
N GLY A 65 2.73 0.02 19.48
CA GLY A 65 3.95 0.10 18.65
C GLY A 65 5.15 0.79 19.32
N ALA A 66 4.95 1.97 19.91
CA ALA A 66 6.01 2.70 20.58
C ALA A 66 6.56 1.97 21.83
N LYS A 67 5.68 1.34 22.62
CA LYS A 67 6.08 0.59 23.81
C LYS A 67 6.79 -0.70 23.44
N LEU A 68 6.40 -1.36 22.35
CA LEU A 68 7.13 -2.54 21.88
C LEU A 68 8.55 -2.18 21.47
N ALA A 69 8.76 -1.05 20.79
CA ALA A 69 10.11 -0.57 20.50
C ALA A 69 10.90 -0.31 21.80
N ASN A 70 10.29 0.30 22.81
CA ASN A 70 10.90 0.54 24.11
C ASN A 70 11.25 -0.77 24.86
N ILE A 71 10.29 -1.71 24.98
CA ILE A 71 10.48 -3.03 25.61
C ILE A 71 11.64 -3.80 24.97
N TYR A 72 11.76 -3.75 23.64
CA TYR A 72 12.84 -4.44 22.92
C TYR A 72 14.11 -3.60 22.75
N SER A 73 14.33 -2.60 23.62
CA SER A 73 15.54 -1.75 23.61
C SER A 73 16.25 -1.73 24.96
N HIS A 74 17.58 -1.64 24.92
CA HIS A 74 18.39 -1.35 26.12
C HIS A 74 18.24 0.11 26.56
N GLU A 75 18.10 1.02 25.59
CA GLU A 75 17.84 2.43 25.79
C GLU A 75 16.79 2.92 24.79
N PHE A 76 15.82 3.70 25.26
CA PHE A 76 14.78 4.32 24.44
C PHE A 76 14.58 5.76 24.91
N THR A 77 14.85 6.72 24.04
CA THR A 77 14.82 8.15 24.34
C THR A 77 13.78 8.85 23.47
N VAL A 78 12.91 9.61 24.13
CA VAL A 78 11.94 10.51 23.51
C VAL A 78 12.43 11.93 23.66
N GLU A 79 12.52 12.65 22.54
CA GLU A 79 12.78 14.09 22.50
C GLU A 79 11.66 14.78 21.73
N THR A 80 11.06 15.81 22.29
CA THR A 80 10.00 16.58 21.62
C THR A 80 10.15 18.07 21.92
N ALA A 81 9.83 18.90 20.94
CA ALA A 81 9.74 20.34 21.11
C ALA A 81 8.32 20.79 20.75
N ASP A 82 7.76 21.65 21.59
CA ASP A 82 6.47 22.27 21.37
C ASP A 82 6.64 23.79 21.34
N LYS A 83 6.27 24.37 20.19
CA LYS A 83 6.35 25.80 19.96
C LYS A 83 5.28 26.58 20.73
N ASN A 84 4.18 25.94 21.14
CA ASN A 84 3.09 26.63 21.83
C ASN A 84 3.44 26.85 23.30
N THR A 85 3.97 25.82 23.96
CA THR A 85 4.48 25.90 25.34
C THR A 85 5.88 26.48 25.43
N GLN A 86 6.59 26.63 24.30
CA GLN A 86 7.99 27.07 24.23
C GLN A 86 8.93 26.19 25.08
N GLN A 87 8.63 24.89 25.11
CA GLN A 87 9.36 23.90 25.90
C GLN A 87 9.93 22.80 25.01
N LYS A 88 11.04 22.23 25.49
CA LYS A 88 11.59 20.95 25.01
C LYS A 88 11.52 19.95 26.14
N TYR A 89 11.24 18.71 25.78
CA TYR A 89 11.12 17.59 26.68
C TYR A 89 12.03 16.47 26.21
N LYS A 90 12.77 15.87 27.14
CA LYS A 90 13.57 14.67 26.94
C LYS A 90 13.31 13.67 28.06
N GLN A 91 13.02 12.42 27.73
CA GLN A 91 12.93 11.33 28.70
C GLN A 91 13.53 10.06 28.12
N THR A 92 14.24 9.31 28.95
CA THR A 92 14.93 8.08 28.56
C THR A 92 14.48 6.93 29.44
N TRP A 93 14.13 5.82 28.81
CA TRP A 93 13.90 4.53 29.43
C TRP A 93 15.11 3.63 29.20
N THR A 94 15.39 2.79 30.17
CA THR A 94 16.42 1.75 30.08
C THR A 94 15.87 0.42 30.57
N ASP A 95 16.65 -0.65 30.34
CA ASP A 95 16.35 -1.97 30.89
C ASP A 95 15.00 -2.52 30.40
N ASN A 96 14.80 -2.52 29.07
CA ASN A 96 13.61 -3.05 28.42
C ASN A 96 12.30 -2.39 28.91
N MET A 97 12.31 -1.04 29.04
CA MET A 97 11.24 -0.23 29.64
C MET A 97 11.08 -0.41 31.17
N GLY A 98 11.91 -1.22 31.82
CA GLY A 98 11.86 -1.50 33.26
C GLY A 98 12.26 -0.32 34.14
N LYS A 99 13.04 0.63 33.60
CA LYS A 99 13.43 1.85 34.31
C LYS A 99 13.02 3.08 33.51
N CYS A 100 12.19 3.92 34.13
CA CYS A 100 11.78 5.21 33.60
C CYS A 100 12.67 6.32 34.19
N GLY A 101 13.46 6.99 33.34
CA GLY A 101 14.25 8.15 33.75
C GLY A 101 13.36 9.37 34.03
N LYS A 102 13.87 10.31 34.84
CA LYS A 102 13.14 11.57 35.08
C LYS A 102 13.09 12.42 33.80
N PRO A 103 11.96 13.08 33.49
CA PRO A 103 11.88 13.97 32.35
C PRO A 103 12.75 15.21 32.57
N MET A 104 13.50 15.59 31.55
CA MET A 104 14.25 16.84 31.48
C MET A 104 13.49 17.83 30.60
N ILE A 105 13.06 18.95 31.19
CA ILE A 105 12.33 20.01 30.50
C ILE A 105 13.21 21.26 30.41
N THR A 106 13.38 21.79 29.21
CA THR A 106 14.18 22.99 28.95
C THR A 106 13.42 23.98 28.09
N LYS A 107 13.92 25.23 28.01
CA LYS A 107 13.34 26.27 27.15
C LYS A 107 13.56 25.94 25.67
N ASN A 108 12.62 26.34 24.82
CA ASN A 108 12.68 26.22 23.37
C ASN A 108 12.83 27.60 22.69
N PRO A 109 13.94 28.33 22.86
CA PRO A 109 14.08 29.71 22.40
C PRO A 109 13.99 29.87 20.88
N LYS A 110 14.20 28.78 20.13
CA LYS A 110 14.12 28.75 18.67
C LYS A 110 12.71 28.41 18.15
N SER A 111 11.72 28.27 19.04
CA SER A 111 10.34 27.92 18.68
C SER A 111 10.24 26.68 17.78
N GLU A 112 11.09 25.68 18.06
CA GLU A 112 11.14 24.44 17.28
C GLU A 112 9.88 23.60 17.52
N GLU A 113 9.50 22.78 16.55
CA GLU A 113 8.38 21.85 16.67
C GLU A 113 8.78 20.52 16.02
N TYR A 114 8.93 19.48 16.83
CA TYR A 114 9.35 18.15 16.37
C TYR A 114 9.09 17.05 17.39
N THR A 115 9.21 15.81 16.93
CA THR A 115 9.40 14.63 17.78
C THR A 115 10.50 13.75 17.20
N GLN A 116 11.41 13.33 18.07
CA GLN A 116 12.51 12.42 17.77
C GLN A 116 12.48 11.24 18.76
N ILE A 117 12.57 10.04 18.22
CA ILE A 117 12.66 8.81 18.99
C ILE A 117 14.00 8.17 18.66
N THR A 118 14.86 7.99 19.66
CA THR A 118 16.16 7.34 19.52
C THR A 118 16.15 6.08 20.36
N PHE A 119 16.56 4.93 19.81
CA PHE A 119 16.57 3.68 20.58
C PHE A 119 17.74 2.78 20.17
N LYS A 120 18.23 2.02 21.15
CA LYS A 120 19.27 0.99 20.99
C LYS A 120 18.63 -0.39 21.20
N PRO A 121 18.32 -1.14 20.13
CA PRO A 121 17.66 -2.42 20.24
C PRO A 121 18.43 -3.42 21.13
N ASP A 122 17.70 -4.23 21.88
CA ASP A 122 18.24 -5.37 22.61
C ASP A 122 18.45 -6.54 21.64
N LEU A 123 19.52 -6.45 20.85
CA LEU A 123 19.84 -7.38 19.76
C LEU A 123 19.94 -8.84 20.23
N LYS A 124 20.35 -9.07 21.48
CA LYS A 124 20.45 -10.41 22.07
C LYS A 124 19.09 -11.12 22.11
N ARG A 125 17.99 -10.39 22.37
CA ARG A 125 16.62 -10.96 22.31
C ARG A 125 16.21 -11.39 20.91
N PHE A 126 16.86 -10.85 19.89
CA PHE A 126 16.66 -11.20 18.48
C PHE A 126 17.66 -12.26 17.99
N GLY A 127 18.54 -12.77 18.86
CA GLY A 127 19.60 -13.72 18.48
C GLY A 127 20.67 -13.08 17.60
N MET A 128 20.92 -11.77 17.80
CA MET A 128 21.86 -10.98 17.01
C MET A 128 22.90 -10.34 17.91
N ASP A 129 24.15 -10.26 17.44
CA ASP A 129 25.22 -9.55 18.13
C ASP A 129 25.36 -8.09 17.66
N LYS A 130 25.00 -7.83 16.40
CA LYS A 130 25.04 -6.52 15.75
C LYS A 130 23.94 -6.42 14.69
N ILE A 131 23.63 -5.20 14.27
CA ILE A 131 22.82 -4.99 13.07
C ILE A 131 23.68 -5.37 11.86
N ASP A 132 23.44 -6.54 11.26
CA ASP A 132 24.13 -6.92 10.03
C ASP A 132 23.60 -6.14 8.81
N GLU A 133 24.29 -6.28 7.68
CA GLU A 133 23.97 -5.54 6.46
C GLU A 133 22.64 -5.96 5.84
N ASP A 134 22.20 -7.21 6.04
CA ASP A 134 20.89 -7.68 5.59
C ASP A 134 19.77 -7.00 6.39
N THR A 135 19.91 -6.95 7.71
CA THR A 135 18.97 -6.25 8.60
C THR A 135 18.96 -4.76 8.31
N ALA A 136 20.15 -4.15 8.17
CA ALA A 136 20.28 -2.74 7.80
C ALA A 136 19.59 -2.46 6.45
N SER A 137 19.78 -3.31 5.45
CA SER A 137 19.12 -3.20 4.14
C SER A 137 17.59 -3.25 4.24
N LEU A 138 17.04 -4.12 5.09
CA LEU A 138 15.60 -4.18 5.35
C LEU A 138 15.07 -2.89 5.99
N LEU A 139 15.80 -2.35 6.98
CA LEU A 139 15.46 -1.08 7.62
C LEU A 139 15.53 0.09 6.63
N ARG A 140 16.62 0.20 5.86
CA ARG A 140 16.80 1.23 4.82
C ARG A 140 15.70 1.15 3.76
N LYS A 141 15.35 -0.07 3.30
CA LYS A 141 14.22 -0.31 2.40
C LYS A 141 12.90 0.16 3.01
N ARG A 142 12.70 0.00 4.32
CA ARG A 142 11.50 0.51 5.00
C ARG A 142 11.46 2.04 4.99
N VAL A 143 12.58 2.73 5.19
CA VAL A 143 12.64 4.20 5.06
C VAL A 143 12.35 4.64 3.63
N TYR A 144 12.92 3.96 2.63
CA TYR A 144 12.63 4.22 1.21
C TYR A 144 11.13 4.09 0.91
N ASN A 145 10.47 3.05 1.43
CA ASN A 145 9.03 2.89 1.27
C ASN A 145 8.24 4.07 1.84
N MET A 146 8.68 4.68 2.95
CA MET A 146 8.03 5.86 3.52
C MET A 146 8.10 7.06 2.57
N ALA A 147 9.23 7.23 1.89
CA ALA A 147 9.41 8.29 0.90
C ALA A 147 8.51 8.13 -0.33
N GLY A 148 8.11 6.90 -0.68
CA GLY A 148 7.19 6.64 -1.78
C GLY A 148 5.72 6.75 -1.38
N VAL A 149 5.37 6.35 -0.15
CA VAL A 149 3.97 6.18 0.26
C VAL A 149 3.40 7.42 0.95
N VAL A 150 4.22 8.20 1.65
CA VAL A 150 3.76 9.43 2.31
C VAL A 150 3.90 10.60 1.35
N LYS A 151 2.77 11.25 1.05
CA LYS A 151 2.72 12.41 0.16
C LYS A 151 3.34 13.64 0.82
N ASP A 152 3.94 14.49 0.00
CA ASP A 152 4.38 15.84 0.36
C ASP A 152 5.37 15.93 1.53
N ILE A 153 6.19 14.90 1.73
CA ILE A 153 7.28 14.91 2.72
C ILE A 153 8.67 14.70 2.09
N LYS A 154 9.67 15.31 2.72
CA LYS A 154 11.09 15.07 2.45
C LYS A 154 11.57 13.98 3.40
N VAL A 155 12.09 12.88 2.86
CA VAL A 155 12.62 11.77 3.66
C VAL A 155 14.13 11.71 3.54
N PHE A 156 14.80 11.58 4.69
CA PHE A 156 16.26 11.47 4.79
C PHE A 156 16.65 10.17 5.48
N LEU A 157 17.71 9.54 5.01
CA LEU A 157 18.38 8.41 5.64
C LEU A 157 19.85 8.78 5.87
N ASN A 158 20.31 8.79 7.11
CA ASN A 158 21.68 9.21 7.47
C ASN A 158 22.08 10.54 6.81
N ASP A 159 21.19 11.54 6.95
CA ASP A 159 21.28 12.87 6.32
C ASP A 159 21.26 12.94 4.79
N GLU A 160 21.20 11.79 4.10
CA GLU A 160 20.99 11.74 2.66
C GLU A 160 19.50 11.78 2.30
N ARG A 161 19.12 12.76 1.48
CA ARG A 161 17.73 12.90 1.03
C ARG A 161 17.39 11.91 -0.08
N PHE A 162 16.29 11.17 0.09
CA PHE A 162 15.72 10.42 -1.01
C PHE A 162 15.11 11.36 -2.06
N LYS A 163 15.56 11.21 -3.31
CA LYS A 163 15.01 11.90 -4.47
C LYS A 163 13.98 11.00 -5.16
N ILE A 164 12.83 10.82 -4.53
CA ILE A 164 11.73 10.08 -5.15
C ILE A 164 10.97 11.05 -6.07
N LYS A 165 11.20 10.93 -7.38
CA LYS A 165 10.22 11.40 -8.36
C LYS A 165 9.02 10.46 -8.22
N ASN A 166 7.81 11.00 -8.04
CA ASN A 166 6.50 10.35 -7.86
C ASN A 166 6.44 8.82 -8.12
N LEU A 167 5.56 8.12 -7.40
CA LEU A 167 5.29 6.66 -7.48
C LEU A 167 5.11 6.06 -8.90
N SER A 168 5.08 6.89 -9.95
CA SER A 168 5.16 6.54 -11.36
C SER A 168 6.44 5.80 -11.79
N LYS A 169 7.50 5.82 -10.99
CA LYS A 169 8.70 4.99 -11.22
C LYS A 169 9.15 4.33 -9.92
N SER A 170 8.43 3.29 -9.51
CA SER A 170 9.02 2.29 -8.60
C SER A 170 10.21 1.67 -9.32
N GLU A 171 11.42 2.13 -9.02
CA GLU A 171 12.65 1.46 -9.42
C GLU A 171 12.72 0.15 -8.62
N THR A 172 12.27 -0.95 -9.23
CA THR A 172 12.67 -2.29 -8.79
C THR A 172 14.19 -2.36 -8.94
N SER A 173 14.88 -2.50 -7.81
CA SER A 173 16.30 -2.79 -7.73
C SER A 173 16.57 -4.20 -8.29
N GLY A 174 16.56 -4.31 -9.61
CA GLY A 174 17.13 -5.42 -10.37
C GLY A 174 18.54 -5.04 -10.79
N GLY A 175 19.49 -5.97 -10.66
CA GLY A 175 20.88 -5.77 -11.04
C GLY A 175 21.07 -5.36 -12.52
N PRO A 176 22.30 -4.98 -12.92
CA PRO A 176 22.61 -4.20 -14.12
C PRO A 176 22.34 -4.87 -15.48
N ALA A 177 21.64 -6.00 -15.54
CA ALA A 177 21.44 -6.78 -16.76
C ALA A 177 19.97 -7.09 -17.13
N GLN A 178 18.98 -6.61 -16.38
CA GLN A 178 17.57 -6.88 -16.71
C GLN A 178 16.90 -5.66 -17.38
N PRO A 179 16.13 -5.85 -18.46
CA PRO A 179 15.35 -4.76 -19.07
C PRO A 179 14.41 -4.18 -18.01
N LYS A 180 14.41 -2.85 -17.84
CA LYS A 180 13.52 -2.19 -16.87
C LYS A 180 12.07 -2.56 -17.18
N PRO A 181 11.33 -3.22 -16.27
CA PRO A 181 9.96 -3.60 -16.53
C PRO A 181 9.12 -2.35 -16.75
N THR A 182 8.26 -2.36 -17.77
CA THR A 182 7.28 -1.30 -17.97
C THR A 182 6.31 -1.31 -16.80
N VAL A 183 6.29 -0.21 -16.04
CA VAL A 183 5.36 -0.02 -14.92
C VAL A 183 4.17 0.80 -15.40
N ILE A 184 2.97 0.24 -15.30
CA ILE A 184 1.71 0.95 -15.53
C ILE A 184 1.20 1.41 -14.16
N HIS A 185 0.99 2.70 -13.97
CA HIS A 185 0.51 3.26 -12.71
C HIS A 185 -0.75 4.08 -12.91
N GLY A 186 -1.57 4.19 -11.87
CA GLY A 186 -2.80 4.96 -11.88
C GLY A 186 -3.25 5.31 -10.48
N GLN A 187 -4.14 6.30 -10.40
CA GLN A 187 -4.78 6.69 -9.16
C GLN A 187 -6.29 6.42 -9.29
N ALA A 188 -6.88 5.74 -8.30
CA ALA A 188 -8.31 5.47 -8.25
C ALA A 188 -8.94 6.26 -7.10
N GLY A 189 -9.43 7.46 -7.41
CA GLY A 189 -9.93 8.40 -6.41
C GLY A 189 -8.82 8.97 -5.50
N SER A 190 -9.20 9.65 -4.42
CA SER A 190 -8.24 10.37 -3.57
C SER A 190 -7.35 9.47 -2.69
N ARG A 191 -7.75 8.22 -2.48
CA ARG A 191 -7.16 7.31 -1.46
C ARG A 191 -6.46 6.07 -2.01
N TRP A 192 -6.47 5.83 -3.32
CA TRP A 192 -5.85 4.64 -3.91
C TRP A 192 -4.83 5.00 -4.98
N GLY A 193 -3.57 4.61 -4.77
CA GLY A 193 -2.53 4.58 -5.80
C GLY A 193 -2.20 3.13 -6.15
N ILE A 194 -2.11 2.81 -7.44
CA ILE A 194 -1.93 1.45 -7.93
C ILE A 194 -0.84 1.46 -9.00
N ALA A 195 0.03 0.45 -8.98
CA ALA A 195 1.03 0.22 -10.01
C ALA A 195 1.12 -1.27 -10.33
N PHE A 196 1.37 -1.57 -11.61
CA PHE A 196 1.53 -2.92 -12.14
C PHE A 196 2.81 -2.99 -12.96
N ALA A 197 3.53 -4.09 -12.82
CA ALA A 197 4.69 -4.42 -13.63
C ALA A 197 4.62 -5.91 -13.98
N VAL A 198 5.19 -6.30 -15.12
CA VAL A 198 5.34 -7.71 -15.46
C VAL A 198 6.42 -8.30 -14.54
N SER A 199 6.06 -9.33 -13.78
CA SER A 199 6.97 -10.08 -12.92
C SER A 199 7.64 -11.21 -13.70
N ASP A 200 8.92 -11.47 -13.43
CA ASP A 200 9.61 -12.66 -13.93
C ASP A 200 9.22 -13.89 -13.10
N GLY A 201 8.40 -14.77 -13.66
CA GLY A 201 8.13 -16.10 -13.11
C GLY A 201 6.89 -16.20 -12.20
N SER A 202 6.88 -15.53 -11.05
CA SER A 202 5.82 -15.67 -10.02
C SER A 202 5.17 -14.34 -9.67
N PHE A 203 3.88 -14.39 -9.29
CA PHE A 203 3.17 -13.22 -8.79
C PHE A 203 3.90 -12.60 -7.60
N GLN A 204 4.07 -11.28 -7.63
CA GLN A 204 4.59 -10.49 -6.51
C GLN A 204 3.66 -9.33 -6.22
N HIS A 205 3.49 -8.99 -4.94
CA HIS A 205 2.79 -7.78 -4.53
C HIS A 205 3.61 -6.98 -3.52
N VAL A 206 3.46 -5.66 -3.60
CA VAL A 206 3.87 -4.72 -2.56
C VAL A 206 2.67 -3.83 -2.31
N SER A 207 2.12 -3.86 -1.10
CA SER A 207 0.90 -3.12 -0.76
C SER A 207 1.06 -2.37 0.55
N PHE A 208 0.47 -1.18 0.62
CA PHE A 208 0.45 -0.35 1.80
C PHE A 208 -0.98 0.06 2.14
N ALA A 209 -1.31 0.06 3.42
CA ALA A 209 -2.56 0.61 3.95
C ALA A 209 -2.21 1.59 5.06
N ASN A 210 -2.56 2.87 4.90
CA ASN A 210 -2.21 3.95 5.84
C ASN A 210 -0.71 3.92 6.23
N SER A 211 0.16 3.81 5.21
CA SER A 211 1.63 3.72 5.34
C SER A 211 2.16 2.45 6.03
N ILE A 212 1.31 1.49 6.38
CA ILE A 212 1.71 0.17 6.89
C ILE A 212 1.96 -0.78 5.73
N SER A 213 3.13 -1.42 5.70
CA SER A 213 3.42 -2.47 4.72
C SER A 213 2.61 -3.72 5.04
N THR A 214 1.89 -4.23 4.03
CA THR A 214 0.97 -5.38 4.17
C THR A 214 1.54 -6.60 3.43
N SER A 215 2.66 -7.12 3.93
CA SER A 215 3.45 -8.17 3.26
C SER A 215 2.66 -9.46 3.02
N LYS A 216 1.76 -9.85 3.94
CA LYS A 216 0.94 -11.07 3.82
C LYS A 216 -0.30 -10.95 2.93
N ARG A 217 -0.46 -9.82 2.22
CA ARG A 217 -1.69 -9.44 1.48
C ARG A 217 -2.86 -9.21 2.45
N GLY A 218 -3.81 -8.38 2.05
CA GLY A 218 -5.07 -8.16 2.77
C GLY A 218 -6.23 -8.06 1.79
N THR A 219 -7.44 -7.87 2.31
CA THR A 219 -8.66 -7.72 1.48
C THR A 219 -8.49 -6.63 0.42
N HIS A 220 -7.83 -5.51 0.75
CA HIS A 220 -7.50 -4.44 -0.20
C HIS A 220 -6.65 -4.93 -1.38
N ALA A 221 -5.56 -5.65 -1.11
CA ALA A 221 -4.69 -6.16 -2.16
C ALA A 221 -5.37 -7.27 -2.98
N GLN A 222 -6.19 -8.11 -2.34
CA GLN A 222 -6.97 -9.15 -3.03
C GLN A 222 -8.02 -8.56 -3.97
N THR A 223 -8.74 -7.52 -3.56
CA THR A 223 -9.75 -6.83 -4.38
C THR A 223 -9.16 -6.30 -5.68
N TYR A 224 -7.94 -5.74 -5.65
CA TYR A 224 -7.29 -5.22 -6.84
C TYR A 224 -6.60 -6.30 -7.68
N SER A 225 -6.05 -7.36 -7.07
CA SER A 225 -5.59 -8.53 -7.82
C SER A 225 -6.73 -9.23 -8.58
N ALA A 226 -7.95 -9.19 -8.04
CA ALA A 226 -9.15 -9.78 -8.66
C ALA A 226 -9.88 -8.85 -9.66
N GLY A 227 -9.50 -7.57 -9.73
CA GLY A 227 -10.25 -6.53 -10.41
C GLY A 227 -9.62 -6.03 -11.71
N PHE A 228 -9.38 -6.89 -12.70
CA PHE A 228 -9.13 -6.44 -14.06
C PHE A 228 -10.46 -6.19 -14.77
N LYS A 229 -10.85 -4.91 -14.91
CA LYS A 229 -11.97 -4.50 -15.78
C LYS A 229 -11.43 -4.28 -17.18
N ILE A 230 -11.81 -5.12 -18.13
CA ILE A 230 -11.62 -4.85 -19.56
C ILE A 230 -12.96 -4.32 -20.08
N ARG A 231 -12.98 -3.07 -20.57
CA ARG A 231 -14.16 -2.46 -21.17
C ARG A 231 -14.39 -3.07 -22.55
N LYS A 232 -15.63 -3.41 -22.90
CA LYS A 232 -15.97 -4.05 -24.18
C LYS A 232 -15.85 -3.01 -25.31
N GLN A 233 -14.79 -3.06 -26.10
CA GLN A 233 -14.74 -2.33 -27.38
C GLN A 233 -15.57 -3.09 -28.41
N THR A 234 -16.88 -2.85 -28.43
CA THR A 234 -17.73 -3.28 -29.55
C THR A 234 -17.59 -2.28 -30.68
N SER A 235 -16.94 -2.68 -31.77
CA SER A 235 -17.32 -2.17 -33.08
C SER A 235 -18.76 -2.62 -33.33
N SER A 236 -19.62 -1.72 -33.82
CA SER A 236 -21.00 -2.00 -34.18
C SER A 236 -21.09 -3.20 -35.14
N ILE A 237 -21.29 -4.39 -34.58
CA ILE A 237 -21.67 -5.56 -35.36
C ILE A 237 -23.16 -5.38 -35.67
N GLY A 238 -23.45 -4.80 -36.84
CA GLY A 238 -24.73 -5.02 -37.47
C GLY A 238 -24.95 -6.53 -37.60
N GLY A 239 -26.00 -7.06 -36.97
CA GLY A 239 -26.54 -8.38 -37.32
C GLY A 239 -26.60 -9.47 -36.26
N LEU A 240 -26.22 -9.26 -35.00
CA LEU A 240 -26.44 -10.26 -33.93
C LEU A 240 -27.18 -9.66 -32.73
N HIS A 241 -28.42 -9.23 -32.97
CA HIS A 241 -29.39 -9.02 -31.88
C HIS A 241 -29.82 -10.39 -31.33
N GLY A 242 -29.62 -10.62 -30.03
CA GLY A 242 -30.52 -11.48 -29.26
C GLY A 242 -30.12 -12.93 -28.97
N LYS A 243 -28.83 -13.30 -28.90
CA LYS A 243 -28.47 -14.61 -28.30
C LYS A 243 -27.47 -14.45 -27.15
N ARG A 244 -27.93 -14.73 -25.93
CA ARG A 244 -27.08 -15.01 -24.76
C ARG A 244 -26.05 -16.06 -25.17
N LEU A 245 -24.80 -15.92 -24.74
CA LEU A 245 -23.73 -16.85 -25.06
C LEU A 245 -23.98 -18.22 -24.38
N LEU A 246 -24.68 -19.11 -25.08
CA LEU A 246 -24.95 -20.47 -24.64
C LEU A 246 -23.67 -21.32 -24.72
N GLY A 247 -23.35 -22.06 -23.65
CA GLY A 247 -22.19 -22.97 -23.59
C GLY A 247 -20.99 -22.47 -22.75
N LEU A 248 -20.98 -21.22 -22.29
CA LEU A 248 -19.95 -20.68 -21.38
C LEU A 248 -20.41 -20.75 -19.92
N THR A 249 -20.42 -21.95 -19.35
CA THR A 249 -20.97 -22.23 -17.99
C THR A 249 -20.31 -21.41 -16.88
N LYS A 250 -19.08 -20.93 -17.09
CA LYS A 250 -18.36 -20.10 -16.12
C LYS A 250 -18.59 -18.59 -16.27
N LEU A 251 -19.28 -18.12 -17.31
CA LEU A 251 -19.58 -16.71 -17.50
C LEU A 251 -20.80 -16.30 -16.66
N SER A 252 -20.65 -15.26 -15.85
CA SER A 252 -21.78 -14.48 -15.33
C SER A 252 -21.93 -13.25 -16.21
N ASP A 253 -22.79 -13.32 -17.22
CA ASP A 253 -22.89 -12.26 -18.23
C ASP A 253 -23.66 -11.03 -17.70
N ALA A 254 -23.34 -9.85 -18.22
CA ALA A 254 -24.10 -8.64 -17.89
C ALA A 254 -25.45 -8.66 -18.64
N ASN A 255 -26.53 -8.15 -18.05
CA ASN A 255 -27.84 -8.17 -18.73
C ASN A 255 -27.82 -7.40 -20.07
N ASN A 256 -27.00 -6.34 -20.15
CA ASN A 256 -26.87 -5.51 -21.35
C ASN A 256 -25.75 -5.93 -22.32
N ALA A 257 -24.99 -7.00 -22.03
CA ALA A 257 -23.79 -7.35 -22.80
C ALA A 257 -24.04 -7.67 -24.29
N SER A 258 -25.28 -7.99 -24.65
CA SER A 258 -25.75 -8.31 -26.01
C SER A 258 -26.89 -7.41 -26.48
N THR A 259 -27.06 -6.23 -25.87
CA THR A 259 -28.08 -5.24 -26.24
C THR A 259 -27.44 -4.00 -26.87
N LYS A 260 -28.25 -3.01 -27.24
CA LYS A 260 -27.78 -1.68 -27.67
C LYS A 260 -26.90 -0.97 -26.63
N HIS A 261 -26.93 -1.41 -25.37
CA HIS A 261 -26.14 -0.89 -24.25
C HIS A 261 -24.84 -1.68 -24.00
N ALA A 262 -24.47 -2.62 -24.90
CA ALA A 262 -23.26 -3.42 -24.75
C ALA A 262 -21.97 -2.59 -24.62
N LYS A 263 -21.94 -1.39 -25.22
CA LYS A 263 -20.83 -0.43 -25.12
C LYS A 263 -20.62 0.12 -23.70
N ASP A 264 -21.67 0.11 -22.88
CA ASP A 264 -21.65 0.61 -21.51
C ASP A 264 -21.28 -0.51 -20.52
N CYS A 265 -21.18 -1.75 -21.02
CA CYS A 265 -20.85 -2.92 -20.22
C CYS A 265 -19.34 -3.10 -20.00
N SER A 266 -18.99 -3.66 -18.84
CA SER A 266 -17.63 -4.04 -18.47
C SER A 266 -17.58 -5.54 -18.17
N LEU A 267 -16.50 -6.20 -18.63
CA LEU A 267 -16.20 -7.57 -18.26
C LEU A 267 -15.09 -7.57 -17.20
N ILE A 268 -15.35 -8.25 -16.09
CA ILE A 268 -14.38 -8.47 -15.00
C ILE A 268 -13.77 -9.85 -15.22
N LEU A 269 -12.45 -9.90 -15.42
CA LEU A 269 -11.70 -11.15 -15.47
C LEU A 269 -11.13 -11.44 -14.09
N THR A 270 -11.39 -12.66 -13.59
CA THR A 270 -11.00 -13.08 -12.23
C THR A 270 -10.01 -14.23 -12.29
N GLU A 271 -9.07 -14.30 -11.34
CA GLU A 271 -8.14 -15.42 -11.22
C GLU A 271 -8.82 -16.56 -10.44
N GLY A 272 -9.33 -17.55 -11.17
CA GLY A 272 -10.00 -18.72 -10.61
C GLY A 272 -11.45 -18.49 -10.13
N ASP A 273 -12.12 -19.60 -9.80
CA ASP A 273 -13.53 -19.59 -9.42
C ASP A 273 -13.78 -18.93 -8.05
N SER A 274 -12.78 -18.93 -7.16
CA SER A 274 -12.86 -18.26 -5.85
C SER A 274 -12.99 -16.74 -5.99
N ALA A 275 -12.18 -16.12 -6.86
CA ALA A 275 -12.27 -14.69 -7.13
C ALA A 275 -13.56 -14.32 -7.87
N LYS A 276 -14.06 -15.21 -8.74
CA LYS A 276 -15.38 -15.05 -9.36
C LYS A 276 -16.50 -14.98 -8.33
N ALA A 277 -16.53 -15.89 -7.35
CA ALA A 277 -17.58 -15.91 -6.32
C ALA A 277 -17.66 -14.57 -5.58
N LEU A 278 -16.51 -13.99 -5.24
CA LEU A 278 -16.43 -12.66 -4.62
C LEU A 278 -16.94 -11.55 -5.55
N ALA A 279 -16.47 -11.53 -6.80
CA ALA A 279 -16.89 -10.52 -7.78
C ALA A 279 -18.40 -10.59 -8.05
N VAL A 280 -18.98 -11.78 -8.14
CA VAL A 280 -20.43 -12.00 -8.30
C VAL A 280 -21.20 -11.55 -7.06
N GLY A 281 -20.65 -11.72 -5.86
CA GLY A 281 -21.22 -11.17 -4.62
C GLY A 281 -21.29 -9.64 -4.66
N GLY A 282 -20.23 -8.98 -5.15
CA GLY A 282 -20.19 -7.52 -5.34
C GLY A 282 -21.18 -7.00 -6.38
N LEU A 283 -21.53 -7.79 -7.40
CA LEU A 283 -22.57 -7.43 -8.37
C LEU A 283 -23.96 -7.29 -7.76
N GLY A 284 -24.22 -7.89 -6.58
CA GLY A 284 -25.45 -7.68 -5.84
C GLY A 284 -25.64 -6.23 -5.38
N VAL A 285 -24.53 -5.48 -5.24
CA VAL A 285 -24.51 -4.08 -4.80
C VAL A 285 -24.41 -3.11 -5.98
N VAL A 286 -23.58 -3.44 -6.99
CA VAL A 286 -23.31 -2.56 -8.15
C VAL A 286 -24.34 -2.73 -9.27
N GLY A 287 -25.14 -3.80 -9.23
CA GLY A 287 -26.10 -4.15 -10.28
C GLY A 287 -25.49 -5.05 -11.35
N ARG A 288 -26.34 -5.88 -11.98
CA ARG A 288 -25.96 -6.87 -13.00
C ARG A 288 -26.12 -6.38 -14.44
N ASP A 289 -26.59 -5.15 -14.63
CA ASP A 289 -26.94 -4.67 -15.96
C ASP A 289 -25.72 -4.44 -16.83
N ASN A 290 -24.68 -3.79 -16.30
CA ASN A 290 -23.51 -3.35 -17.05
C ASN A 290 -22.19 -4.04 -16.60
N SER A 291 -22.26 -5.07 -15.75
CA SER A 291 -21.07 -5.75 -15.23
C SER A 291 -21.20 -7.27 -15.34
N GLY A 292 -20.31 -7.88 -16.12
CA GLY A 292 -20.17 -9.33 -16.24
C GLY A 292 -18.87 -9.83 -15.60
N VAL A 293 -18.80 -11.10 -15.24
CA VAL A 293 -17.63 -11.73 -14.60
C VAL A 293 -17.29 -13.05 -15.29
N PHE A 294 -16.02 -13.26 -15.62
CA PHE A 294 -15.51 -14.52 -16.16
C PHE A 294 -14.20 -14.93 -15.44
N PRO A 295 -14.08 -16.18 -14.94
CA PRO A 295 -12.86 -16.68 -14.34
C PRO A 295 -11.89 -17.22 -15.37
N LEU A 296 -10.62 -16.87 -15.22
CA LEU A 296 -9.47 -17.45 -15.90
C LEU A 296 -8.91 -18.61 -15.06
N ARG A 297 -8.37 -19.64 -15.71
CA ARG A 297 -7.72 -20.78 -15.06
C ARG A 297 -6.21 -20.61 -15.12
N GLY A 298 -5.65 -20.11 -14.03
CA GLY A 298 -4.20 -19.99 -13.90
C GLY A 298 -3.60 -18.94 -14.84
N LYS A 299 -2.37 -19.18 -15.28
CA LYS A 299 -1.59 -18.21 -16.07
C LYS A 299 -2.08 -18.15 -17.51
N LEU A 300 -2.33 -16.94 -18.00
CA LEU A 300 -2.70 -16.70 -19.40
C LEU A 300 -1.58 -17.15 -20.35
N PHE A 301 -2.00 -17.73 -21.46
CA PHE A 301 -1.11 -18.20 -22.51
C PHE A 301 -0.45 -17.03 -23.25
N ASN A 302 0.88 -17.06 -23.38
CA ASN A 302 1.64 -16.03 -24.09
C ASN A 302 1.46 -16.17 -25.60
N VAL A 303 0.72 -15.25 -26.21
CA VAL A 303 0.40 -15.26 -27.64
C VAL A 303 1.50 -14.70 -28.55
N HIS A 304 2.48 -13.96 -28.02
CA HIS A 304 3.46 -13.24 -28.85
C HIS A 304 4.43 -14.17 -29.60
N LYS A 305 4.80 -15.30 -28.98
CA LYS A 305 5.71 -16.31 -29.55
C LYS A 305 4.99 -17.60 -29.98
N ALA A 306 3.67 -17.63 -29.91
CA ALA A 306 2.89 -18.83 -30.15
C ALA A 306 2.46 -18.96 -31.62
N LYS A 307 2.44 -20.21 -32.12
CA LYS A 307 1.90 -20.49 -33.46
C LYS A 307 0.39 -20.31 -33.47
N HIS A 308 -0.16 -19.98 -34.65
CA HIS A 308 -1.59 -19.74 -34.81
C HIS A 308 -2.45 -20.90 -34.26
N ASP A 309 -2.08 -22.14 -34.57
CA ASP A 309 -2.81 -23.33 -34.15
C ASP A 309 -2.84 -23.49 -32.62
N GLN A 310 -1.77 -23.09 -31.92
CA GLN A 310 -1.72 -23.15 -30.46
C GLN A 310 -2.68 -22.13 -29.82
N ILE A 311 -2.82 -20.95 -30.45
CA ILE A 311 -3.76 -19.92 -30.01
C ILE A 311 -5.20 -20.36 -30.29
N MET A 312 -5.45 -21.04 -31.42
CA MET A 312 -6.78 -21.53 -31.77
C MET A 312 -7.25 -22.69 -30.88
N LYS A 313 -6.32 -23.53 -30.42
CA LYS A 313 -6.59 -24.63 -29.47
C LYS A 313 -6.73 -24.19 -28.01
N ASN A 314 -6.43 -22.93 -27.68
CA ASN A 314 -6.54 -22.44 -26.32
C ASN A 314 -7.97 -21.97 -26.01
N ASP A 315 -8.71 -22.80 -25.25
CA ASP A 315 -10.11 -22.53 -24.90
C ASP A 315 -10.33 -21.20 -24.18
N GLU A 316 -9.39 -20.74 -23.35
CA GLU A 316 -9.55 -19.47 -22.62
C GLU A 316 -9.52 -18.27 -23.54
N ILE A 317 -8.57 -18.25 -24.48
CA ILE A 317 -8.48 -17.19 -25.49
C ILE A 317 -9.73 -17.21 -26.36
N GLN A 318 -10.20 -18.40 -26.76
CA GLN A 318 -11.44 -18.51 -27.54
C GLN A 318 -12.67 -18.03 -26.77
N ASN A 319 -12.75 -18.34 -25.47
CA ASN A 319 -13.84 -17.89 -24.61
C ASN A 319 -13.82 -16.37 -24.45
N ILE A 320 -12.67 -15.75 -24.18
CA ILE A 320 -12.53 -14.30 -24.07
C ILE A 320 -12.94 -13.63 -25.39
N LYS A 321 -12.47 -14.14 -26.53
CA LYS A 321 -12.86 -13.63 -27.85
C LYS A 321 -14.37 -13.68 -28.07
N LYS A 322 -15.00 -14.81 -27.74
CA LYS A 322 -16.46 -14.99 -27.83
C LYS A 322 -17.22 -14.03 -26.92
N ILE A 323 -16.80 -13.87 -25.67
CA ILE A 323 -17.44 -12.98 -24.69
C ILE A 323 -17.37 -11.51 -25.13
N MET A 324 -16.18 -11.10 -25.58
CA MET A 324 -15.89 -9.72 -25.95
C MET A 324 -16.33 -9.38 -27.38
N GLY A 325 -16.66 -10.37 -28.20
CA GLY A 325 -16.99 -10.18 -29.62
C GLY A 325 -15.77 -9.79 -30.47
N LEU A 326 -14.58 -10.28 -30.09
CA LEU A 326 -13.33 -9.96 -30.77
C LEU A 326 -13.14 -10.83 -32.02
N GLN A 327 -12.77 -10.19 -33.11
CA GLN A 327 -12.53 -10.78 -34.42
C GLN A 327 -11.06 -10.57 -34.80
N ARG A 328 -10.51 -11.53 -35.54
CA ARG A 328 -9.16 -11.43 -36.09
C ARG A 328 -9.19 -10.56 -37.35
N ASN A 329 -8.09 -9.87 -37.64
CA ASN A 329 -7.93 -9.00 -38.82
C ASN A 329 -8.95 -7.85 -38.87
N LYS A 330 -9.39 -7.38 -37.70
CA LYS A 330 -10.18 -6.18 -37.55
C LYS A 330 -9.32 -5.16 -36.83
N ASP A 331 -9.18 -3.98 -37.41
CA ASP A 331 -8.54 -2.86 -36.74
C ASP A 331 -9.53 -2.25 -35.77
N TYR A 332 -9.16 -2.28 -34.49
CA TYR A 332 -9.95 -1.68 -33.42
C TYR A 332 -9.38 -0.30 -33.15
N GLU A 333 -10.14 0.74 -33.46
CA GLU A 333 -9.73 2.08 -33.09
C GLU A 333 -9.75 2.23 -31.57
N PRO A 334 -8.66 2.72 -30.95
CA PRO A 334 -8.64 3.00 -29.53
C PRO A 334 -9.57 4.18 -29.24
N SER A 335 -10.75 3.89 -28.69
CA SER A 335 -11.59 4.92 -28.08
C SER A 335 -10.95 5.39 -26.77
N ILE A 336 -10.03 6.35 -26.87
CA ILE A 336 -9.56 7.11 -25.71
C ILE A 336 -10.70 8.03 -25.31
N ARG A 337 -11.49 7.66 -24.30
CA ARG A 337 -12.35 8.64 -23.62
C ARG A 337 -11.54 9.31 -22.53
N GLN A 338 -11.51 10.64 -22.62
CA GLN A 338 -10.89 11.58 -21.69
C GLN A 338 -11.87 12.01 -20.58
N ASP A 339 -12.93 11.24 -20.35
CA ASP A 339 -14.02 11.63 -19.45
C ASP A 339 -13.86 10.92 -18.09
N TYR A 340 -13.17 11.60 -17.19
CA TYR A 340 -13.43 11.54 -15.76
C TYR A 340 -13.67 12.96 -15.27
N ASP A 341 -14.77 13.58 -15.73
CA ASP A 341 -15.40 14.62 -14.93
C ASP A 341 -16.03 13.93 -13.71
N TYR A 342 -15.52 14.30 -12.54
CA TYR A 342 -16.05 13.91 -11.24
C TYR A 342 -16.69 15.15 -10.63
N ASP A 343 -18.02 15.17 -10.59
CA ASP A 343 -18.77 15.92 -9.58
C ASP A 343 -18.64 15.25 -8.21
#